data_AF-A0A933VV60-F1
#
_entry.id   AF-A0A933VV60-F1
#
_cell.length_a   1.000
_cell.length_b   1.000
_cell.length_c   1.000
_cell.angle_alpha   90.00
_cell.angle_beta   90.00
_cell.angle_gamma   90.00
#
_symmetry.space_group_name_H-M   'P 1'
#
loop_
_entity.id
_entity.type
_entity.pdbx_description
1 polymer ?
#
loop_
_entity_poly.entity_id
_entity_poly.type
_entity_poly.pdbx_seq_one_letter_code
_entity_poly.pdbx_strand_id
1 'polypeptide(L)'
;MNLRTALITTSAITALATAGVAGAAEAPLVSHQAELHGKAPVTVAGTGVKKGDWMGSKQFIIYKKVRVDGHGKVTLTLKAPKGKTVAGLAVDEKSGVGFVAQRDYPGHKTVTVTAYGRNAEGPSRGRILALVR
;
A
#
# COMPACT_ATOMS: atom_id res chain seq x y z
N MET A 1 11.01 27.55 71.08
CA MET A 1 11.79 26.73 70.12
C MET A 1 10.84 26.28 69.02
N ASN A 2 11.21 26.61 67.78
CA ASN A 2 10.30 26.81 66.65
C ASN A 2 10.00 25.53 65.85
N LEU A 3 8.86 25.60 65.16
CA LEU A 3 8.21 24.65 64.25
C LEU A 3 9.12 23.69 63.48
N ARG A 4 8.70 22.42 63.41
CA ARG A 4 9.13 21.47 62.38
C ARG A 4 7.97 21.14 61.45
N THR A 5 7.98 21.81 60.31
CA THR A 5 7.18 21.51 59.11
C THR A 5 7.59 20.15 58.55
N ALA A 6 6.65 19.21 58.45
CA ALA A 6 6.84 17.97 57.69
C ALA A 6 5.83 17.95 56.53
N LEU A 7 6.37 18.20 55.34
CA LEU A 7 5.68 18.10 54.05
C LEU A 7 5.41 16.61 53.77
N ILE A 8 4.15 16.19 53.70
CA ILE A 8 3.79 14.83 53.28
C ILE A 8 3.52 14.88 51.78
N THR A 9 4.45 14.35 50.99
CA THR A 9 4.35 14.25 49.54
C THR A 9 3.43 13.10 49.16
N THR A 10 2.27 13.42 48.58
CA THR A 10 1.27 12.44 48.14
C THR A 10 1.75 11.69 46.90
N SER A 11 2.09 10.42 47.04
CA SER A 11 2.43 9.53 45.93
C SER A 11 1.18 9.20 45.11
N ALA A 12 1.00 9.85 43.96
CA ALA A 12 -0.05 9.48 43.01
C ALA A 12 0.34 8.15 42.33
N ILE A 13 -0.33 7.07 42.71
CA ILE A 13 -0.19 5.75 42.08
C ILE A 13 -0.95 5.80 40.76
N THR A 14 -0.21 5.92 39.66
CA THR A 14 -0.74 5.90 38.29
C THR A 14 -1.42 4.55 38.05
N ALA A 15 -2.75 4.54 37.93
CA ALA A 15 -3.50 3.38 37.51
C ALA A 15 -3.05 2.97 36.10
N LEU A 16 -2.29 1.88 36.00
CA LEU A 16 -2.06 1.20 34.74
C LEU A 16 -3.41 0.66 34.26
N ALA A 17 -4.05 1.40 33.36
CA ALA A 17 -5.15 0.89 32.58
C ALA A 17 -4.62 -0.31 31.78
N THR A 18 -4.98 -1.52 32.22
CA THR A 18 -4.89 -2.72 31.41
C THR A 18 -5.86 -2.55 30.24
N ALA A 19 -5.37 -1.93 29.16
CA ALA A 19 -6.06 -1.87 27.90
C ALA A 19 -6.28 -3.32 27.44
N GLY A 20 -7.49 -3.80 27.70
CA GLY A 20 -7.98 -5.07 27.16
C GLY A 20 -7.69 -5.09 25.68
N VAL A 21 -7.08 -6.19 25.25
CA VAL A 21 -6.64 -6.45 23.88
C VAL A 21 -7.88 -6.47 23.00
N ALA A 22 -8.34 -5.30 22.56
CA ALA A 22 -9.23 -5.20 21.41
C ALA A 22 -8.42 -5.78 20.26
N GLY A 23 -8.87 -6.92 19.71
CA GLY A 23 -8.29 -7.51 18.51
C GLY A 23 -8.37 -6.49 17.39
N ALA A 24 -7.33 -5.67 17.26
CA ALA A 24 -7.18 -4.75 16.16
C ALA A 24 -7.09 -5.63 14.92
N ALA A 25 -8.12 -5.60 14.09
CA ALA A 25 -8.02 -6.08 12.73
C ALA A 25 -6.74 -5.47 12.15
N GLU A 26 -5.76 -6.30 11.79
CA GLU A 26 -4.49 -5.84 11.21
C GLU A 26 -4.84 -4.88 10.06
N ALA A 27 -4.43 -3.62 10.19
CA ALA A 27 -4.73 -2.63 9.17
C ALA A 27 -4.10 -3.05 7.83
N PRO A 28 -4.72 -2.74 6.68
CA PRO A 28 -4.18 -3.09 5.38
C PRO A 28 -2.73 -2.60 5.23
N LEU A 29 -1.82 -3.50 4.90
CA LEU A 29 -0.40 -3.19 4.77
C LEU A 29 -0.05 -2.92 3.31
N VAL A 30 0.43 -1.70 3.03
CA VAL A 30 0.88 -1.28 1.70
C VAL A 30 2.39 -1.09 1.73
N SER A 31 3.12 -1.77 0.83
CA SER A 31 4.57 -1.61 0.73
C SER A 31 4.95 -0.24 0.17
N HIS A 32 6.21 0.15 0.40
CA HIS A 32 6.84 1.21 -0.39
C HIS A 32 6.77 0.89 -1.89
N GLN A 33 6.82 1.94 -2.70
CA GLN A 33 6.90 1.81 -4.15
C GLN A 33 8.29 1.30 -4.53
N ALA A 34 8.33 0.29 -5.40
CA ALA A 34 9.56 -0.24 -5.96
C ALA A 34 9.51 -0.13 -7.50
N GLU A 35 10.69 -0.16 -8.11
CA GLU A 35 10.85 -0.11 -9.56
C GLU A 35 11.38 -1.43 -10.09
N LEU A 36 10.96 -1.78 -11.31
CA LEU A 36 11.39 -2.97 -12.03
C LEU A 36 11.75 -2.58 -13.47
N HIS A 37 13.00 -2.86 -13.82
CA HIS A 37 13.57 -2.62 -15.15
C HIS A 37 13.82 -3.96 -15.85
N GLY A 38 13.89 -3.98 -17.19
CA GLY A 38 14.14 -5.20 -17.97
C GLY A 38 12.86 -5.88 -18.45
N LYS A 39 12.70 -7.18 -18.18
CA LYS A 39 11.54 -7.95 -18.69
C LYS A 39 10.26 -7.67 -17.92
N ALA A 40 9.15 -7.50 -18.62
CA ALA A 40 7.84 -7.28 -18.03
C ALA A 40 7.34 -8.57 -17.33
N PRO A 41 6.98 -8.52 -16.04
CA PRO A 41 6.51 -9.71 -15.30
C PRO A 41 5.06 -10.06 -15.62
N VAL A 42 4.30 -9.12 -16.17
CA VAL A 42 2.87 -9.23 -16.49
C VAL A 42 2.58 -8.47 -17.77
N THR A 43 1.51 -8.86 -18.45
CA THR A 43 0.98 -8.10 -19.60
C THR A 43 0.30 -6.84 -19.08
N VAL A 44 0.64 -5.69 -19.65
CA VAL A 44 0.04 -4.40 -19.31
C VAL A 44 -0.94 -4.02 -20.43
N ALA A 45 -2.24 -4.05 -20.09
CA ALA A 45 -3.29 -3.76 -21.06
C ALA A 45 -3.20 -2.31 -21.55
N GLY A 46 -3.45 -2.10 -22.85
CA GLY A 46 -3.45 -0.77 -23.47
C GLY A 46 -2.07 -0.17 -23.78
N THR A 47 -0.97 -0.86 -23.47
CA THR A 47 0.40 -0.33 -23.71
C THR A 47 1.23 -1.14 -24.70
N GLY A 48 0.72 -2.28 -25.16
CA GLY A 48 1.44 -3.18 -26.07
C GLY A 48 2.56 -4.01 -25.40
N VAL A 49 2.79 -3.85 -24.10
CA VAL A 49 3.81 -4.61 -23.35
C VAL A 49 3.21 -5.92 -22.86
N LYS A 50 3.75 -7.06 -23.33
CA LYS A 50 3.32 -8.39 -22.90
C LYS A 50 4.26 -8.97 -21.84
N LYS A 51 3.76 -9.92 -21.08
CA LYS A 51 4.57 -10.71 -20.13
C LYS A 51 5.76 -11.34 -20.85
N GLY A 52 6.95 -11.16 -20.29
CA GLY A 52 8.21 -11.67 -20.83
C GLY A 52 8.90 -10.73 -21.83
N ASP A 53 8.19 -9.72 -22.36
CA ASP A 53 8.76 -8.73 -23.28
C ASP A 53 9.79 -7.87 -22.57
N TRP A 54 10.83 -7.46 -23.31
CA TRP A 54 11.79 -6.48 -22.82
C TRP A 54 11.16 -5.09 -22.82
N MET A 55 11.09 -4.45 -21.65
CA MET A 55 10.69 -3.06 -21.54
C MET A 55 11.83 -2.18 -22.06
N GLY A 56 11.54 -1.28 -23.00
CA GLY A 56 12.56 -0.42 -23.61
C GLY A 56 13.30 0.42 -22.57
N SER A 57 14.47 0.99 -22.91
CA SER A 57 15.33 1.72 -21.96
C SER A 57 14.67 2.94 -21.28
N LYS A 58 13.57 3.45 -21.84
CA LYS A 58 12.79 4.56 -21.28
C LYS A 58 11.56 4.10 -20.50
N GLN A 59 11.30 2.80 -20.46
CA GLN A 59 10.13 2.17 -19.86
C GLN A 59 10.54 1.30 -18.69
N PHE A 60 9.75 1.36 -17.62
CA PHE A 60 9.94 0.51 -16.45
C PHE A 60 8.61 0.39 -15.72
N ILE A 61 8.52 -0.56 -14.81
CA ILE A 61 7.33 -0.75 -13.99
C ILE A 61 7.59 -0.21 -12.59
N ILE A 62 6.65 0.56 -12.07
CA ILE A 62 6.55 0.84 -10.65
C ILE A 62 5.49 -0.07 -10.04
N TYR A 63 5.70 -0.58 -8.83
CA TYR A 63 4.73 -1.45 -8.19
C TYR A 63 4.65 -1.24 -6.69
N LYS A 64 3.50 -1.63 -6.12
CA LYS A 64 3.28 -1.74 -4.68
C LYS A 64 2.62 -3.08 -4.36
N LYS A 65 3.07 -3.70 -3.27
CA LYS A 65 2.44 -4.89 -2.69
C LYS A 65 1.41 -4.43 -1.68
N VAL A 66 0.28 -5.13 -1.62
CA VAL A 66 -0.81 -4.84 -0.69
C VAL A 66 -1.22 -6.12 -0.01
N ARG A 67 -1.45 -6.05 1.29
CA ARG A 67 -2.15 -7.05 2.08
C ARG A 67 -3.43 -6.40 2.61
N VAL A 68 -4.56 -7.06 2.41
CA VAL A 68 -5.87 -6.63 2.89
C VAL A 68 -6.52 -7.82 3.59
N ASP A 69 -6.98 -7.63 4.82
CA ASP A 69 -7.65 -8.68 5.58
C ASP A 69 -9.17 -8.64 5.33
N GLY A 70 -9.75 -9.81 5.03
CA GLY A 70 -11.17 -9.97 4.74
C GLY A 70 -11.69 -9.01 3.65
N HIS A 71 -12.86 -8.39 3.91
CA HIS A 71 -13.47 -7.40 3.01
C HIS A 71 -12.90 -5.98 3.14
N GLY A 72 -11.72 -5.83 3.73
CA GLY A 72 -11.05 -4.54 3.88
C GLY A 72 -10.86 -3.83 2.53
N LYS A 73 -10.66 -2.52 2.60
CA LYS A 73 -10.29 -1.68 1.47
C LYS A 73 -9.18 -0.73 1.87
N VAL A 74 -8.27 -0.46 0.96
CA VAL A 74 -7.22 0.54 1.14
C VAL A 74 -7.00 1.32 -0.15
N THR A 75 -6.89 2.63 -0.03
CA THR A 75 -6.54 3.49 -1.16
C THR A 75 -5.04 3.71 -1.15
N LEU A 76 -4.41 3.52 -2.31
CA LEU A 76 -2.98 3.71 -2.50
C LEU A 76 -2.72 4.51 -3.76
N THR A 77 -1.59 5.21 -3.74
CA THR A 77 -1.16 6.06 -4.85
C THR A 77 0.13 5.52 -5.42
N LEU A 78 0.19 5.33 -6.74
CA LEU A 78 1.41 5.10 -7.51
C LEU A 78 1.81 6.41 -8.17
N LYS A 79 3.09 6.76 -8.08
CA LYS A 79 3.62 8.02 -8.60
C LYS A 79 4.77 7.75 -9.55
N ALA A 80 4.62 8.17 -10.80
CA ALA A 80 5.71 8.18 -11.76
C ALA A 80 6.78 9.22 -11.33
N PRO A 81 8.08 8.93 -11.52
CA PRO A 81 9.14 9.88 -11.25
C PRO A 81 9.09 11.09 -12.20
N LYS A 82 9.91 12.10 -11.90
CA LYS A 82 9.89 13.39 -12.60
C LYS A 82 10.13 13.20 -14.10
N GLY A 83 9.30 13.85 -14.93
CA GLY A 83 9.39 13.78 -16.39
C GLY A 83 8.82 12.51 -17.00
N LYS A 84 8.17 11.66 -16.21
CA LYS A 84 7.54 10.41 -16.65
C LYS A 84 6.05 10.40 -16.37
N THR A 85 5.34 9.51 -17.08
CA THR A 85 3.89 9.35 -16.94
C THR A 85 3.51 7.88 -16.83
N VAL A 86 2.38 7.60 -16.20
CA VAL A 86 1.77 6.27 -16.17
C VAL A 86 1.13 6.02 -17.52
N ALA A 87 1.50 4.92 -18.18
CA ALA A 87 0.95 4.52 -19.47
C ALA A 87 -0.10 3.41 -19.33
N GLY A 88 0.02 2.56 -18.30
CA GLY A 88 -0.79 1.36 -18.14
C GLY A 88 -0.79 0.87 -16.71
N LEU A 89 -1.85 0.15 -16.32
CA LEU A 89 -1.93 -0.59 -15.07
C LEU A 89 -2.02 -2.09 -15.34
N ALA A 90 -1.46 -2.88 -14.44
CA ALA A 90 -1.61 -4.31 -14.42
C ALA A 90 -1.69 -4.82 -12.99
N VAL A 91 -2.34 -5.95 -12.81
CA VAL A 91 -2.41 -6.69 -11.55
C VAL A 91 -1.68 -8.00 -11.71
N ASP A 92 -1.10 -8.50 -10.63
CA ASP A 92 -0.56 -9.85 -10.62
C ASP A 92 -1.68 -10.88 -10.84
N GLU A 93 -1.44 -11.86 -11.72
CA GLU A 93 -2.43 -12.87 -12.13
C GLU A 93 -2.93 -13.72 -10.95
N LYS A 94 -2.14 -13.84 -9.88
CA LYS A 94 -2.47 -14.62 -8.67
C LYS A 94 -2.92 -13.76 -7.48
N SER A 95 -3.36 -12.52 -7.74
CA SER A 95 -3.76 -11.60 -6.68
C SER A 95 -5.10 -11.98 -6.05
N GLY A 96 -5.10 -12.22 -4.72
CA GLY A 96 -6.34 -12.32 -3.92
C GLY A 96 -7.01 -10.97 -3.65
N VAL A 97 -6.45 -9.89 -4.20
CA VAL A 97 -6.88 -8.51 -4.01
C VAL A 97 -7.34 -7.95 -5.36
N GLY A 98 -8.52 -7.34 -5.36
CA GLY A 98 -9.03 -6.56 -6.49
C GLY A 98 -8.48 -5.14 -6.44
N PHE A 99 -8.29 -4.54 -7.62
CA PHE A 99 -7.79 -3.17 -7.76
C PHE A 99 -8.68 -2.41 -8.74
N VAL A 100 -9.08 -1.20 -8.36
CA VAL A 100 -9.86 -0.29 -9.20
C VAL A 100 -9.18 1.08 -9.21
N ALA A 101 -8.86 1.58 -10.40
CA ALA A 101 -8.39 2.96 -10.56
C ALA A 101 -9.54 3.94 -10.33
N GLN A 102 -9.30 4.99 -9.56
CA GLN A 102 -10.34 5.97 -9.22
C GLN A 102 -10.62 6.97 -10.33
N ARG A 103 -9.67 7.13 -11.27
CA ARG A 103 -9.74 8.06 -12.40
C ARG A 103 -8.96 7.50 -13.58
N ASP A 104 -9.17 8.11 -14.74
CA ASP A 104 -8.29 7.93 -15.88
C ASP A 104 -6.85 8.28 -15.50
N TYR A 105 -5.91 7.48 -15.98
CA TYR A 105 -4.51 7.50 -15.57
C TYR A 105 -3.49 7.52 -16.71
N PRO A 106 -3.80 7.08 -17.96
CA PRO A 106 -2.86 7.23 -19.06
C PRO A 106 -2.40 8.68 -19.23
N GLY A 107 -1.09 8.92 -19.26
CA GLY A 107 -0.50 10.26 -19.40
C GLY A 107 -0.43 11.07 -18.09
N HIS A 108 -0.94 10.54 -16.97
CA HIS A 108 -0.85 11.21 -15.67
C HIS A 108 0.40 10.82 -14.89
N LYS A 109 0.89 11.73 -14.05
CA LYS A 109 2.05 11.46 -13.17
C LYS A 109 1.71 10.57 -11.97
N THR A 110 0.43 10.52 -11.62
CA THR A 110 -0.04 9.90 -10.40
C THR A 110 -1.32 9.14 -10.71
N VAL A 111 -1.45 7.95 -10.14
CA VAL A 111 -2.68 7.17 -10.21
C VAL A 111 -3.06 6.71 -8.81
N THR A 112 -4.32 6.96 -8.46
CA THR A 112 -4.92 6.52 -7.20
C THR A 112 -5.76 5.28 -7.47
N VAL A 113 -5.47 4.23 -6.71
CA VAL A 113 -6.08 2.91 -6.86
C VAL A 113 -6.65 2.49 -5.52
N THR A 114 -7.88 2.00 -5.53
CA THR A 114 -8.48 1.33 -4.38
C THR A 114 -8.23 -0.16 -4.51
N ALA A 115 -7.54 -0.73 -3.53
CA ALA A 115 -7.36 -2.16 -3.36
C ALA A 115 -8.42 -2.69 -2.38
N TYR A 116 -9.00 -3.85 -2.67
CA TYR A 116 -10.00 -4.49 -1.80
C TYR A 116 -9.78 -6.00 -1.76
N GLY A 117 -9.96 -6.60 -0.59
CA GLY A 117 -9.90 -8.06 -0.46
C GLY A 117 -11.06 -8.72 -1.20
N ARG A 118 -10.76 -9.77 -1.96
CA ARG A 118 -11.81 -10.56 -2.67
C ARG A 118 -12.38 -11.67 -1.80
N ASN A 119 -11.63 -12.12 -0.80
CA ASN A 119 -12.04 -13.18 0.12
C ASN A 119 -12.44 -12.59 1.47
N ALA A 120 -13.54 -13.09 2.04
CA ALA A 120 -13.98 -12.75 3.39
C ALA A 120 -13.08 -13.37 4.46
N GLU A 121 -12.45 -14.49 4.13
CA GLU A 121 -11.69 -15.32 5.06
C GLU A 121 -10.19 -15.06 4.92
N GLY A 122 -9.65 -14.29 5.87
CA GLY A 122 -8.21 -14.12 6.07
C GLY A 122 -7.49 -13.10 5.17
N PRO A 123 -6.15 -13.00 5.32
CA PRO A 123 -5.33 -12.03 4.59
C PRO A 123 -5.22 -12.35 3.11
N SER A 124 -5.70 -11.42 2.29
CA SER A 124 -5.50 -11.42 0.84
C SER A 124 -4.26 -10.60 0.47
N ARG A 125 -3.42 -11.14 -0.41
CA ARG A 125 -2.23 -10.44 -0.91
C ARG A 125 -2.36 -10.15 -2.41
N GLY A 126 -1.81 -9.03 -2.81
CA GLY A 126 -1.82 -8.59 -4.20
C GLY A 126 -0.69 -7.64 -4.51
N ARG A 127 -0.49 -7.41 -5.81
CA ARG A 127 0.45 -6.42 -6.30
C ARG A 127 -0.19 -5.68 -7.46
N ILE A 128 -0.15 -4.36 -7.37
CA ILE A 128 -0.50 -3.46 -8.46
C ILE A 128 0.78 -2.96 -9.09
N LEU A 129 0.82 -2.99 -10.42
CA LEU A 129 1.94 -2.60 -11.26
C LEU A 129 1.46 -1.49 -12.19
N ALA A 130 2.31 -0.51 -12.44
CA ALA A 130 2.08 0.55 -13.40
C ALA A 130 3.27 0.65 -14.35
N LEU A 131 3.01 0.61 -15.66
CA LEU A 131 4.03 0.90 -16.66
C LEU A 131 4.25 2.41 -16.71
N VAL A 132 5.50 2.81 -16.68
CA VAL A 132 5.94 4.20 -16.72
C VAL A 132 6.78 4.43 -17.97
N ARG A 133 6.58 5.56 -18.66
CA ARG A 133 7.40 5.96 -19.81
C ARG A 133 7.58 7.48 -19.93
#